data_AF-A0A7C1BAU5-F1
#
_entry.id   AF-A0A7C1BAU5-F1
#
_cell.length_a   1.000
_cell.length_b   1.000
_cell.length_c   1.000
_cell.angle_alpha   90.00
_cell.angle_beta   90.00
_cell.angle_gamma   90.00
#
_symmetry.space_group_name_H-M   'P 1'
#
loop_
_entity.id
_entity.type
_entity.pdbx_description
1 polymer ?
#
loop_
_entity_poly.entity_id
_entity_poly.type
_entity_poly.pdbx_seq_one_letter_code
_entity_poly.pdbx_strand_id
1 'polypeptide(L)'
;MFLVTKWFGCFLLDKTGEVIEYILFPKNPLELAKRLRRIYHQEVLDDERRLARDKQVIVFERRLSPIGLFKPKIMGFNIDGEDFGYSFTLLREATLLLTREMIDEQLSSKDLQVIQMIDALDDLFQIMNLLSERINCWSTLQGSSEQLLSLKDLKERVKDEIHRLQEGVTRIVEDIAPNTSKLVGPLIAARLISLAGGLDKLAMLPASTIQLLG
;
A
#
# COMPACT_ATOMS: atom_id res chain seq x y z
N MET A 1 -18.88 -25.05 18.74
CA MET A 1 -18.94 -23.64 19.12
C MET A 1 -18.44 -22.83 17.95
N PHE A 2 -19.02 -21.66 17.69
CA PHE A 2 -18.61 -20.77 16.62
C PHE A 2 -17.90 -19.55 17.21
N LEU A 3 -16.76 -19.17 16.65
CA LEU A 3 -16.08 -17.94 17.02
C LEU A 3 -16.42 -16.86 15.99
N VAL A 4 -16.94 -15.74 16.48
CA VAL A 4 -17.33 -14.59 15.67
C VAL A 4 -16.63 -13.35 16.20
N THR A 5 -15.96 -12.63 15.31
CA THR A 5 -15.35 -11.35 15.63
C THR A 5 -16.20 -10.23 15.05
N LYS A 6 -16.55 -9.26 15.88
CA LYS A 6 -17.17 -7.99 15.49
C LYS A 6 -16.20 -6.86 15.82
N TRP A 7 -16.47 -5.68 15.26
CA TRP A 7 -15.64 -4.51 15.53
C TRP A 7 -15.55 -4.17 17.02
N PHE A 8 -16.57 -4.48 17.83
CA PHE A 8 -16.60 -4.15 19.26
C PHE A 8 -16.20 -5.31 20.19
N GLY A 9 -15.93 -6.51 19.67
CA GLY A 9 -15.58 -7.65 20.51
C GLY A 9 -15.54 -8.99 19.80
N CYS A 10 -15.07 -9.99 20.53
CA CYS A 10 -15.04 -11.40 20.10
C CYS A 10 -16.09 -12.19 20.87
N PHE A 11 -16.82 -13.05 20.17
CA PHE A 11 -17.97 -13.78 20.69
C PHE A 11 -17.84 -15.27 20.39
N LEU A 12 -18.11 -16.09 21.40
CA LEU A 12 -18.20 -17.53 21.28
C LEU A 12 -19.68 -17.93 21.34
N LEU A 13 -20.18 -18.51 20.26
CA LEU A 13 -21.56 -18.93 20.10
C LEU A 13 -21.72 -20.44 20.23
N ASP A 14 -22.86 -20.90 20.74
CA ASP A 14 -23.24 -22.31 20.67
C ASP A 14 -23.80 -22.68 19.29
N LYS A 15 -24.09 -23.98 19.08
CA LYS A 15 -24.74 -24.54 17.89
C LYS A 15 -26.12 -23.93 17.61
N THR A 16 -26.76 -23.33 18.61
CA THR A 16 -28.06 -22.63 18.51
C THR A 16 -27.94 -21.17 18.10
N GLY A 17 -26.74 -20.59 18.17
CA GLY A 17 -26.50 -19.16 17.91
C GLY A 17 -26.54 -18.26 19.15
N GLU A 18 -26.67 -18.82 20.35
CA GLU A 18 -26.60 -18.05 21.61
C GLU A 18 -25.15 -17.80 22.06
N VAL A 19 -24.91 -16.64 22.68
CA VAL A 19 -23.58 -16.24 23.19
C VAL A 19 -23.26 -16.98 24.48
N ILE A 20 -22.21 -17.82 24.44
CA ILE A 20 -21.68 -18.53 25.60
C ILE A 20 -20.70 -17.63 26.37
N GLU A 21 -19.74 -17.05 25.65
CA GLU A 21 -18.67 -16.22 26.20
C GLU A 21 -18.37 -15.07 25.24
N TYR A 22 -17.96 -13.93 25.78
CA TYR A 22 -17.56 -12.78 24.98
C TYR A 22 -16.40 -12.02 25.62
N ILE A 23 -15.57 -11.41 24.78
CA ILE A 23 -14.56 -10.45 25.17
C ILE A 23 -14.84 -9.15 24.42
N LEU A 24 -15.25 -8.13 25.16
CA LEU A 24 -15.50 -6.80 24.65
C LEU A 24 -14.19 -6.01 24.53
N PHE A 25 -14.06 -5.23 23.46
CA PHE A 25 -12.89 -4.39 23.25
C PHE A 25 -12.95 -3.10 24.08
N PRO A 26 -11.81 -2.49 24.43
CA PRO A 26 -11.82 -1.21 25.13
C PRO A 26 -12.61 -0.16 24.35
N LYS A 27 -13.43 0.65 25.05
CA LYS A 27 -14.20 1.76 24.44
C LYS A 27 -13.33 2.99 24.11
N ASN A 28 -12.08 2.76 23.75
CA ASN A 28 -11.12 3.79 23.37
C ASN A 28 -10.92 3.73 21.84
N PRO A 29 -11.18 4.83 21.10
CA PRO A 29 -11.03 4.88 19.64
C PRO A 29 -9.67 4.39 19.13
N LEU A 30 -8.58 4.73 19.84
CA LEU A 30 -7.21 4.40 19.41
C LEU A 30 -6.93 2.89 19.51
N GLU A 31 -7.30 2.29 20.63
CA GLU A 31 -7.13 0.85 20.85
C GLU A 31 -8.03 0.01 19.96
N LEU A 32 -9.20 0.56 19.61
CA LEU A 32 -10.12 -0.03 18.65
C LEU A 32 -9.54 0.03 17.23
N ALA A 33 -9.00 1.17 16.80
CA ALA A 33 -8.35 1.35 15.50
C ALA A 33 -7.18 0.37 15.34
N LYS A 34 -6.32 0.21 16.36
CA LYS A 34 -5.22 -0.78 16.34
C LYS A 34 -5.70 -2.22 16.13
N ARG A 35 -6.78 -2.62 16.79
CA ARG A 35 -7.36 -3.97 16.62
C ARG A 35 -7.97 -4.14 15.23
N LEU A 36 -8.70 -3.15 14.74
CA LEU A 36 -9.26 -3.15 13.39
C LEU A 36 -8.17 -3.23 12.32
N ARG A 37 -7.03 -2.56 12.55
CA ARG A 37 -5.85 -2.67 11.69
C ARG A 37 -5.29 -4.08 11.65
N ARG A 38 -5.12 -4.73 12.80
CA ARG A 38 -4.68 -6.14 12.86
C ARG A 38 -5.65 -7.08 12.11
N ILE A 39 -6.96 -6.85 12.26
CA ILE A 39 -7.99 -7.58 11.51
C ILE A 39 -7.83 -7.35 9.99
N TYR A 40 -7.59 -6.11 9.56
CA TYR A 40 -7.37 -5.77 8.15
C TYR A 40 -6.17 -6.51 7.55
N HIS A 41 -5.03 -6.55 8.27
CA HIS A 41 -3.84 -7.30 7.87
C HIS A 41 -3.97 -8.83 8.02
N GLN A 42 -5.18 -9.36 8.23
CA GLN A 42 -5.45 -10.80 8.39
C GLN A 42 -4.75 -11.42 9.61
N GLU A 43 -4.43 -10.63 10.63
CA GLU A 43 -3.87 -11.17 11.87
C GLU A 43 -4.94 -11.76 12.77
N VAL A 44 -4.51 -12.69 13.63
CA VAL A 44 -5.32 -13.23 14.71
C VAL A 44 -5.08 -12.41 15.97
N LEU A 45 -6.15 -11.89 16.57
CA LEU A 45 -6.09 -11.11 17.79
C LEU A 45 -5.79 -12.00 19.01
N ASP A 46 -5.15 -11.43 20.02
CA ASP A 46 -4.88 -12.13 21.27
C ASP A 46 -6.18 -12.47 22.03
N ASP A 47 -7.18 -11.60 21.92
CA ASP A 47 -8.53 -11.80 22.47
C ASP A 47 -9.22 -13.04 21.84
N GLU A 48 -9.08 -13.24 20.52
CA GLU A 48 -9.59 -14.41 19.79
C GLU A 48 -8.88 -15.70 20.23
N ARG A 49 -7.54 -15.63 20.37
CA ARG A 49 -6.75 -16.76 20.87
C ARG A 49 -7.17 -17.18 22.27
N ARG A 50 -7.48 -16.22 23.15
CA ARG A 50 -7.92 -16.50 24.53
C ARG A 50 -9.26 -17.21 24.57
N LEU A 51 -10.22 -16.81 23.73
CA LEU A 51 -11.52 -17.47 23.63
C LEU A 51 -11.46 -18.87 23.01
N ALA A 52 -10.49 -19.08 22.11
CA ALA A 52 -10.29 -20.38 21.46
C ALA A 52 -9.47 -21.37 22.29
N ARG A 53 -8.86 -20.97 23.43
CA ARG A 53 -8.08 -21.89 24.28
C ARG A 53 -8.96 -23.05 24.74
N ASP A 54 -8.46 -24.26 24.55
CA ASP A 54 -9.05 -25.52 25.01
C ASP A 54 -10.40 -25.92 24.36
N LYS A 55 -10.85 -25.21 23.32
CA LYS A 55 -12.14 -25.44 22.66
C LYS A 55 -11.98 -25.68 21.16
N GLN A 56 -12.67 -26.69 20.62
CA GLN A 56 -12.79 -26.84 19.16
C GLN A 56 -13.79 -25.81 18.62
N VAL A 57 -13.26 -24.72 18.04
CA VAL A 57 -14.05 -23.63 17.46
C VAL A 57 -14.15 -23.74 15.94
N ILE A 58 -15.34 -23.44 15.43
CA ILE A 58 -15.59 -23.28 13.99
C ILE A 58 -15.51 -21.78 13.70
N VAL A 59 -14.76 -21.41 12.66
CA VAL A 59 -14.52 -20.02 12.27
C VAL A 59 -15.03 -19.76 10.86
N PHE A 60 -15.55 -18.55 10.64
CA PHE A 60 -16.09 -18.14 9.32
C PHE A 60 -15.08 -17.36 8.48
N GLU A 61 -14.03 -16.84 9.09
CA GLU A 61 -13.02 -16.03 8.43
C GLU A 61 -11.74 -16.84 8.18
N ARG A 62 -11.15 -16.69 6.99
CA ARG A 62 -9.96 -17.45 6.59
C ARG A 62 -8.76 -17.14 7.48
N ARG A 63 -8.61 -15.90 7.95
CA ARG A 63 -7.55 -15.49 8.89
C ARG A 63 -7.55 -16.28 10.20
N LEU A 64 -8.70 -16.79 10.62
CA LEU A 64 -8.86 -17.53 11.88
C LEU A 64 -8.63 -19.04 11.70
N SER A 65 -8.30 -19.50 10.49
CA SER A 65 -7.97 -20.92 10.25
C SER A 65 -6.86 -21.49 11.15
N PRO A 66 -5.86 -20.71 11.63
CA PRO A 66 -4.86 -21.24 12.56
C PRO A 66 -5.43 -21.64 13.93
N ILE A 67 -6.57 -21.07 14.35
CA ILE A 67 -7.17 -21.30 15.67
C ILE A 67 -8.45 -22.13 15.62
N GLY A 68 -8.98 -22.45 14.44
CA GLY A 68 -10.26 -23.14 14.32
C GLY A 68 -10.51 -23.77 12.95
N LEU A 69 -11.54 -24.61 12.88
CA LEU A 69 -11.96 -25.25 11.62
C LEU A 69 -12.74 -24.24 10.77
N PHE A 70 -12.16 -23.84 9.64
CA PHE A 70 -12.81 -22.91 8.71
C PHE A 70 -14.03 -23.54 8.03
N LYS A 71 -15.19 -22.89 8.16
CA LYS A 71 -16.41 -23.22 7.41
C LYS A 71 -17.05 -21.93 6.87
N PRO A 72 -17.31 -21.82 5.56
CA PRO A 72 -17.79 -20.57 4.95
C PRO A 72 -19.28 -20.26 5.22
N LYS A 73 -20.05 -21.21 5.78
CA LYS A 73 -21.49 -21.04 5.99
C LYS A 73 -21.76 -20.26 7.28
N ILE A 74 -22.04 -18.96 7.17
CA ILE A 74 -22.41 -18.10 8.28
C ILE A 74 -23.79 -18.52 8.81
N MET A 75 -23.89 -18.78 10.11
CA MET A 75 -25.17 -18.95 10.81
C MET A 75 -25.73 -17.56 11.13
N GLY A 76 -27.05 -17.36 11.06
CA GLY A 76 -27.63 -16.06 11.44
C GLY A 76 -27.51 -15.86 12.95
N PHE A 77 -26.84 -14.78 13.37
CA PHE A 77 -26.77 -14.33 14.75
C PHE A 77 -26.97 -12.80 14.78
N ASN A 78 -27.77 -12.31 15.72
CA ASN A 78 -27.96 -10.88 15.93
C ASN A 78 -27.17 -10.45 17.17
N ILE A 79 -26.08 -9.72 16.95
CA ILE A 79 -25.25 -9.17 18.03
C ILE A 79 -25.03 -7.70 17.66
N ASP A 80 -25.77 -6.81 18.32
CA ASP A 80 -25.72 -5.39 18.07
C ASP A 80 -24.80 -4.70 19.08
N GLY A 81 -24.00 -3.74 18.61
CA GLY A 81 -23.04 -3.03 19.44
C GLY A 81 -23.71 -2.14 20.50
N GLU A 82 -24.92 -1.66 20.22
CA GLU A 82 -25.69 -0.79 21.12
C GLU A 82 -26.05 -1.50 22.43
N ASP A 83 -26.35 -2.80 22.37
CA ASP A 83 -26.65 -3.63 23.55
C ASP A 83 -25.49 -3.70 24.55
N PHE A 84 -24.25 -3.51 24.06
CA PHE A 84 -23.03 -3.49 24.86
C PHE A 84 -22.50 -2.07 25.13
N GLY A 85 -23.29 -1.05 24.76
CA GLY A 85 -22.99 0.36 24.93
C GLY A 85 -21.88 0.87 24.02
N TYR A 86 -21.77 0.34 22.80
CA TYR A 86 -20.93 0.86 21.74
C TYR A 86 -21.77 1.73 20.81
N SER A 87 -21.42 3.01 20.73
CA SER A 87 -22.10 3.95 19.84
C SER A 87 -21.48 3.93 18.44
N PHE A 88 -22.28 4.27 17.43
CA PHE A 88 -21.78 4.54 16.08
C PHE A 88 -20.77 5.70 16.03
N THR A 89 -20.83 6.65 16.97
CA THR A 89 -19.84 7.73 17.08
C THR A 89 -18.44 7.18 17.39
N LEU A 90 -18.34 6.20 18.29
CA LEU A 90 -17.09 5.52 18.62
C LEU A 90 -16.52 4.75 17.42
N LEU A 91 -17.38 4.03 16.69
CA LEU A 91 -16.96 3.33 15.47
C LEU A 91 -16.41 4.32 14.43
N ARG A 92 -17.11 5.43 14.21
CA ARG A 92 -16.68 6.48 13.27
C ARG A 92 -15.31 7.04 13.63
N GLU A 93 -15.09 7.39 14.89
CA GLU A 93 -13.80 7.91 15.37
C GLU A 93 -12.67 6.90 15.16
N ALA A 94 -12.87 5.65 15.56
CA ALA A 94 -11.88 4.60 15.34
C ALA A 94 -11.60 4.34 13.85
N THR A 95 -12.63 4.42 13.01
CA THR A 95 -12.50 4.25 11.56
C THR A 95 -11.70 5.40 10.95
N LEU A 96 -11.94 6.64 11.37
CA LEU A 96 -11.17 7.79 10.89
C LEU A 96 -9.70 7.69 11.27
N LEU A 97 -9.39 7.22 12.48
CA LEU A 97 -8.01 6.98 12.91
C LEU A 97 -7.35 5.86 12.09
N LEU A 98 -8.03 4.73 11.92
CA LEU A 98 -7.56 3.63 11.10
C LEU A 98 -7.28 4.07 9.65
N THR A 99 -8.23 4.75 9.02
CA THR A 99 -8.10 5.21 7.64
C THR A 99 -6.92 6.17 7.48
N ARG A 100 -6.68 7.06 8.45
CA ARG A 100 -5.52 7.95 8.42
C ARG A 100 -4.21 7.15 8.44
N GLU A 101 -4.07 6.21 9.36
CA GLU A 101 -2.88 5.35 9.42
C GLU A 101 -2.69 4.54 8.13
N MET A 102 -3.77 3.98 7.58
CA MET A 102 -3.71 3.21 6.33
C MET A 102 -3.28 4.07 5.13
N ILE A 103 -3.76 5.32 5.06
CA ILE A 103 -3.35 6.27 4.02
C ILE A 103 -1.87 6.59 4.18
N ASP A 104 -1.40 6.89 5.39
CA ASP A 104 0.00 7.22 5.65
C ASP A 104 0.93 6.05 5.30
N GLU A 105 0.54 4.82 5.63
CA GLU A 105 1.26 3.59 5.26
C GLU A 105 1.33 3.43 3.73
N GLN A 106 0.22 3.61 3.03
CA GLN A 106 0.16 3.47 1.58
C GLN A 106 0.93 4.58 0.85
N LEU A 107 0.88 5.83 1.34
CA LEU A 107 1.64 6.94 0.77
C LEU A 107 3.15 6.84 1.03
N SER A 108 3.53 6.11 2.10
CA SER A 108 4.92 5.79 2.40
C SER A 108 5.46 4.60 1.60
N SER A 109 4.64 4.01 0.71
CA SER A 109 5.05 2.91 -0.14
C SER A 109 6.17 3.32 -1.09
N LYS A 110 7.18 2.45 -1.19
CA LYS A 110 8.37 2.69 -1.99
C LYS A 110 8.08 2.68 -3.49
N ASP A 111 7.08 1.92 -3.95
CA ASP A 111 6.68 1.90 -5.35
C ASP A 111 6.06 3.22 -5.78
N LEU A 112 5.27 3.90 -4.94
CA LEU A 112 4.78 5.25 -5.25
C LEU A 112 5.92 6.26 -5.43
N GLN A 113 6.97 6.17 -4.60
CA GLN A 113 8.17 6.99 -4.77
C GLN A 113 8.85 6.71 -6.12
N VAL A 114 8.94 5.44 -6.54
CA VAL A 114 9.48 5.07 -7.85
C VAL A 114 8.67 5.67 -8.99
N ILE A 115 7.34 5.67 -8.89
CA ILE A 115 6.46 6.29 -9.90
C ILE A 115 6.82 7.78 -10.04
N GLN A 116 6.85 8.52 -8.93
CA GLN A 116 7.18 9.94 -8.95
C GLN A 116 8.58 10.22 -9.48
N MET A 117 9.56 9.35 -9.18
CA MET A 117 10.92 9.51 -9.69
C MET A 117 11.01 9.26 -11.20
N ILE A 118 10.22 8.32 -11.74
CA ILE A 118 10.15 8.07 -13.18
C ILE A 118 9.51 9.25 -13.92
N ASP A 119 8.42 9.79 -13.38
CA ASP A 119 7.75 10.96 -13.98
C ASP A 119 8.69 12.18 -13.96
N ALA A 120 9.36 12.43 -12.84
CA ALA A 120 10.35 13.50 -12.73
C ALA A 120 11.53 13.29 -13.69
N LEU A 121 11.96 12.05 -13.89
CA LEU A 121 13.02 11.72 -14.83
C LEU A 121 12.60 12.04 -16.28
N ASP A 122 11.36 11.71 -16.66
CA ASP A 122 10.80 12.06 -17.98
C ASP A 122 10.72 13.58 -18.18
N ASP A 123 10.26 14.32 -17.16
CA ASP A 123 10.23 15.78 -17.18
C ASP A 123 11.63 16.38 -17.38
N LEU A 124 12.64 15.88 -16.65
CA LEU A 124 14.01 16.35 -16.79
C LEU A 124 14.60 16.03 -18.16
N PHE A 125 14.29 14.87 -18.74
CA PHE A 125 14.69 14.55 -20.11
C PHE A 125 14.08 15.54 -21.12
N GLN A 126 12.79 15.87 -20.95
CA GLN A 126 12.13 16.87 -21.80
C GLN A 126 12.79 18.25 -21.67
N ILE A 127 13.08 18.69 -20.44
CA ILE A 127 13.79 19.95 -20.18
C ILE A 127 15.17 19.94 -20.84
N MET A 128 15.94 18.87 -20.68
CA MET A 128 17.27 18.74 -21.28
C MET A 128 17.23 18.82 -22.81
N ASN A 129 16.21 18.22 -23.42
CA ASN A 129 16.00 18.28 -24.88
C ASN A 129 15.71 19.71 -25.33
N LEU A 130 14.78 20.41 -24.67
CA LEU A 130 14.46 21.81 -24.98
C LEU A 130 15.66 22.75 -24.80
N LEU A 131 16.44 22.55 -23.73
CA LEU A 131 17.68 23.29 -23.51
C LEU A 131 18.69 23.02 -24.62
N SER A 132 18.84 21.77 -25.05
CA SER A 132 19.74 21.37 -26.13
C SER A 132 19.37 22.03 -27.45
N GLU A 133 18.08 22.02 -27.80
CA GLU A 133 17.57 22.70 -28.99
C GLU A 133 17.83 24.21 -28.93
N ARG A 134 17.53 24.84 -27.78
CA ARG A 134 17.74 26.29 -27.61
C ARG A 134 19.21 26.69 -27.72
N ILE A 135 20.11 25.91 -27.09
CA ILE A 135 21.56 26.13 -27.16
C ILE A 135 22.05 25.99 -28.60
N ASN A 136 21.64 24.93 -29.31
CA ASN A 136 22.04 24.69 -30.69
C ASN A 136 21.59 25.83 -31.60
N CYS A 137 20.32 26.23 -31.53
CA CYS A 137 19.79 27.33 -32.33
C CYS A 137 20.53 28.65 -32.07
N TRP A 138 20.73 29.03 -30.80
CA TRP A 138 21.37 30.30 -30.48
C TRP A 138 22.88 30.28 -30.77
N SER A 139 23.54 29.13 -30.68
CA SER A 139 24.98 29.00 -31.01
C SER A 139 25.33 29.39 -32.44
N THR A 140 24.34 29.43 -33.35
CA THR A 140 24.52 29.89 -34.73
C THR A 140 24.74 31.41 -34.85
N LEU A 141 24.32 32.19 -33.85
CA LEU A 141 24.47 33.64 -33.86
C LEU A 141 25.88 34.04 -33.44
N GLN A 142 26.50 34.97 -34.18
CA GLN A 142 27.83 35.50 -33.85
C GLN A 142 27.81 36.23 -32.50
N GLY A 143 28.84 35.99 -31.67
CA GLY A 143 28.98 36.64 -30.36
C GLY A 143 28.07 36.10 -29.25
N SER A 144 27.34 35.00 -29.48
CA SER A 144 26.40 34.39 -28.51
C SER A 144 27.06 33.57 -27.39
N SER A 145 28.38 33.37 -27.45
CA SER A 145 29.10 32.44 -26.56
C SER A 145 28.94 32.78 -25.08
N GLU A 146 28.98 34.07 -24.73
CA GLU A 146 28.87 34.53 -23.33
C GLU A 146 27.46 34.32 -22.77
N GLN A 147 26.43 34.61 -23.57
CA GLN A 147 25.02 34.44 -23.18
C GLN A 147 24.64 32.96 -23.05
N LEU A 148 25.33 32.07 -23.77
CA LEU A 148 25.09 30.63 -23.74
C LEU A 148 25.72 29.91 -22.54
N LEU A 149 26.70 30.50 -21.85
CA LEU A 149 27.39 29.84 -20.73
C LEU A 149 26.40 29.38 -19.66
N SER A 150 25.53 30.28 -19.20
CA SER A 150 24.52 29.96 -18.18
C SER A 150 23.57 28.84 -18.58
N LEU A 151 23.13 28.81 -19.86
CA LEU A 151 22.25 27.76 -20.37
C LEU A 151 22.97 26.41 -20.49
N LYS A 152 24.24 26.42 -20.90
CA LYS A 152 25.09 25.21 -20.93
C LYS A 152 25.30 24.67 -19.51
N ASP A 153 25.58 25.53 -18.55
CA ASP A 153 25.74 25.15 -17.14
C ASP A 153 24.43 24.63 -16.54
N LEU A 154 23.28 25.20 -16.92
CA LEU A 154 21.98 24.66 -16.55
C LEU A 154 21.74 23.27 -17.15
N LYS A 155 22.06 23.08 -18.43
CA LYS A 155 21.94 21.78 -19.09
C LYS A 155 22.80 20.72 -18.40
N GLU A 156 24.04 21.04 -18.02
CA GLU A 156 24.90 20.08 -17.33
C GLU A 156 24.35 19.75 -15.93
N ARG A 157 23.84 20.73 -15.18
CA ARG A 157 23.16 20.48 -13.90
C ARG A 157 21.94 19.58 -14.03
N VAL A 158 21.11 19.80 -15.05
CA VAL A 158 19.94 18.95 -15.34
C VAL A 158 20.39 17.52 -15.65
N LYS A 159 21.44 17.38 -16.46
CA LYS A 159 22.02 16.07 -16.79
C LYS A 159 22.56 15.37 -15.55
N ASP A 160 23.26 16.05 -14.65
CA ASP A 160 23.72 15.47 -13.39
C ASP A 160 22.55 14.98 -12.54
N GLU A 161 21.47 15.75 -12.46
CA GLU A 161 20.28 15.38 -11.68
C GLU A 161 19.54 14.17 -12.28
N ILE A 162 19.48 14.06 -13.62
CA ILE A 162 19.01 12.86 -14.32
C ILE A 162 19.78 11.62 -13.86
N HIS A 163 21.12 11.68 -13.82
CA HIS A 163 21.94 10.56 -13.38
C HIS A 163 21.68 10.21 -11.90
N ARG A 164 21.57 11.22 -11.03
CA ARG A 164 21.24 10.99 -9.60
C ARG A 164 19.90 10.32 -9.41
N LEU A 165 18.86 10.75 -10.13
CA LEU A 165 17.54 10.11 -10.07
C LEU A 165 17.58 8.69 -10.60
N GLN A 166 18.29 8.42 -11.70
CA GLN A 166 18.46 7.06 -12.22
C GLN A 166 19.12 6.12 -11.20
N GLU A 167 20.16 6.58 -10.51
CA GLU A 167 20.78 5.82 -9.42
C GLU A 167 19.81 5.58 -8.26
N GLY A 168 19.05 6.61 -7.86
CA GLY A 168 18.05 6.51 -6.82
C GLY A 168 16.95 5.50 -7.14
N VAL A 169 16.38 5.58 -8.35
CA VAL A 169 15.39 4.62 -8.88
C VAL A 169 15.97 3.22 -8.85
N THR A 170 17.21 3.05 -9.32
CA THR A 170 17.88 1.75 -9.37
C THR A 170 17.97 1.10 -7.99
N ARG A 171 18.45 1.85 -6.99
CA ARG A 171 18.57 1.34 -5.61
C ARG A 171 17.22 0.90 -5.03
N ILE A 172 16.16 1.68 -5.26
CA ILE A 172 14.83 1.36 -4.72
C ILE A 172 14.23 0.15 -5.43
N VAL A 173 14.33 0.07 -6.75
CA VAL A 173 13.72 -1.00 -7.56
C VAL A 173 14.42 -2.34 -7.34
N GLU A 174 15.73 -2.34 -7.12
CA GLU A 174 16.46 -3.54 -6.73
C GLU A 174 16.02 -4.08 -5.35
N ASP A 175 15.59 -3.21 -4.44
CA ASP A 175 15.06 -3.59 -3.14
C ASP A 175 13.61 -4.11 -3.23
N ILE A 176 12.72 -3.39 -3.94
CA ILE A 176 11.29 -3.72 -3.98
C ILE A 176 10.91 -4.77 -5.04
N ALA A 177 11.62 -4.82 -6.16
CA ALA A 177 11.32 -5.68 -7.31
C ALA A 177 12.60 -6.35 -7.88
N PRO A 178 13.38 -7.09 -7.06
CA PRO A 178 14.67 -7.66 -7.47
C PRO A 178 14.55 -8.65 -8.64
N ASN A 179 13.49 -9.45 -8.66
CA ASN A 179 13.26 -10.45 -9.72
C ASN A 179 13.03 -9.77 -11.08
N THR A 180 12.18 -8.75 -11.10
CA THR A 180 11.89 -7.98 -12.32
C THR A 180 13.12 -7.19 -12.76
N SER A 181 13.80 -6.52 -11.82
CA SER A 181 15.05 -5.80 -12.07
C SER A 181 16.11 -6.70 -12.71
N LYS A 182 16.27 -7.93 -12.22
CA LYS A 182 17.21 -8.90 -12.80
C LYS A 182 16.83 -9.35 -14.22
N LEU A 183 15.55 -9.35 -14.56
CA LEU A 183 15.06 -9.81 -15.86
C LEU A 183 15.20 -8.75 -16.96
N VAL A 184 14.81 -7.50 -16.67
CA VAL A 184 14.71 -6.42 -17.68
C VAL A 184 15.59 -5.20 -17.37
N GLY A 185 16.29 -5.21 -16.23
CA GLY A 185 17.03 -4.07 -15.72
C GLY A 185 16.16 -3.15 -14.84
N PRO A 186 16.78 -2.41 -13.90
CA PRO A 186 16.08 -1.62 -12.88
C PRO A 186 15.23 -0.48 -13.48
N LEU A 187 15.74 0.25 -14.48
CA LEU A 187 15.01 1.37 -15.07
C LEU A 187 13.78 0.92 -15.87
N ILE A 188 13.86 -0.20 -16.57
CA ILE A 188 12.71 -0.77 -17.30
C ILE A 188 11.69 -1.33 -16.30
N ALA A 189 12.15 -2.03 -15.26
CA ALA A 189 11.29 -2.52 -14.19
C ALA A 189 10.55 -1.36 -13.50
N ALA A 190 11.23 -0.25 -13.21
CA ALA A 190 10.63 0.96 -12.66
C ALA A 190 9.55 1.54 -13.59
N ARG A 191 9.81 1.58 -14.90
CA ARG A 191 8.85 2.09 -15.89
C ARG A 191 7.62 1.19 -16.01
N LEU A 192 7.77 -0.13 -15.93
CA LEU A 192 6.64 -1.06 -15.86
C LEU A 192 5.79 -0.85 -14.60
N ILE A 193 6.44 -0.62 -13.44
CA ILE A 193 5.76 -0.30 -12.18
C ILE A 193 4.97 1.02 -12.33
N SER A 194 5.58 2.03 -12.96
CA SER A 194 4.92 3.32 -13.26
C SER A 194 3.71 3.16 -14.16
N LEU A 195 3.86 2.48 -15.31
CA LEU A 195 2.77 2.26 -16.26
C LEU A 195 1.61 1.42 -15.67
N ALA A 196 1.92 0.47 -14.78
CA ALA A 196 0.91 -0.31 -14.07
C ALA A 196 0.23 0.47 -12.93
N GLY A 197 0.84 1.56 -12.46
CA GLY A 197 0.36 2.38 -11.35
C GLY A 197 0.55 1.73 -9.97
N GLY A 198 1.64 0.96 -9.81
CA GLY A 198 2.05 0.31 -8.55
C GLY A 198 2.53 -1.13 -8.75
N LEU A 199 3.32 -1.64 -7.80
CA LEU A 199 3.92 -2.97 -7.89
C LEU A 199 2.88 -4.10 -7.77
N ASP A 200 1.94 -3.96 -6.84
CA ASP A 200 0.85 -4.94 -6.66
C ASP A 200 -0.04 -5.04 -7.90
N LYS A 201 -0.32 -3.90 -8.54
CA LYS A 201 -1.08 -3.89 -9.80
C LYS A 201 -0.31 -4.59 -10.90
N LEU A 202 0.99 -4.31 -11.05
CA LEU A 202 1.84 -4.99 -12.02
C LEU A 202 1.81 -6.51 -11.83
N ALA A 203 1.86 -7.00 -10.59
CA ALA A 203 1.81 -8.42 -10.26
C ALA A 203 0.48 -9.10 -10.61
N MET A 204 -0.62 -8.34 -10.66
CA MET A 204 -1.96 -8.84 -11.00
C MET A 204 -2.25 -8.82 -12.51
N LEU A 205 -1.44 -8.11 -13.30
CA LEU A 205 -1.64 -8.04 -14.75
C LEU A 205 -1.24 -9.36 -15.44
N PRO A 206 -2.04 -9.85 -16.41
CA PRO A 206 -1.63 -10.97 -17.23
C PRO A 206 -0.49 -10.56 -18.17
N ALA A 207 0.35 -11.52 -18.57
CA ALA A 207 1.51 -11.28 -19.42
C ALA A 207 1.16 -10.57 -20.74
N SER A 208 0.00 -10.89 -21.34
CA SER A 208 -0.50 -10.23 -22.55
C SER A 208 -0.73 -8.73 -22.37
N THR A 209 -1.13 -8.29 -21.17
CA THR A 209 -1.30 -6.86 -20.87
C THR A 209 0.05 -6.20 -20.63
N ILE A 210 0.95 -6.85 -19.90
CA ILE A 210 2.31 -6.33 -19.66
C ILE A 210 3.05 -6.07 -20.98
N GLN A 211 2.88 -6.96 -21.97
CA GLN A 211 3.48 -6.80 -23.30
C GLN A 211 3.02 -5.54 -24.05
N LEU A 212 1.82 -5.04 -23.73
CA LEU A 212 1.22 -3.86 -24.36
C LEU A 212 1.38 -2.59 -23.50
N LEU A 213 2.11 -2.64 -22.39
CA LEU A 213 2.40 -1.44 -21.57
C LEU A 213 3.48 -0.59 -22.24
N GLY A 214 3.08 0.59 -22.71
CA GLY A 214 3.94 1.58 -23.41
C GLY A 214 3.34 1.97 -24.75
#